data_AF-A0A9D7KQT1-F1
#
_entry.id   AF-A0A9D7KQT1-F1
#
_cell.length_a   1.000
_cell.length_b   1.000
_cell.length_c   1.000
_cell.angle_alpha   90.00
_cell.angle_beta   90.00
_cell.angle_gamma   90.00
#
_symmetry.space_group_name_H-M   'P 1'
#
loop_
_entity.id
_entity.type
_entity.pdbx_description
1 polymer ?
#
loop_
_entity_poly.entity_id
_entity_poly.type
_entity_poly.pdbx_seq_one_letter_code
_entity_poly.pdbx_strand_id
1 'polypeptide(L)'
;MLISTVNIKNVKFLGIFTQAIRVLNTSGSIQNCYFYASSIAINGPEWTNSPPMLISKNLFYRVNHGIYAEYSTIIDNSFIDTFVEAVHFHPWFGKFTDVRNNFIHGRTYDVGINQVPNTIENNIIINFARGIVMQPGTRVTNNIILNSRECAIYTTSSLDTAVINYNCFYNNTAISNNTALFNPDTTIYYASDPMFENQDSNNYLLQMFSLLINAGDPNILDVDGSRSDVGLYGGPYGQSYVYKDLPPKKPKFTLVKNKMEKLISIGKEEPKLTSILFHFTEAETLSLSQTTTTKYIPELIHYSQIRFKTRQEVTVIN
;
A
#
# COMPACT_ATOMS: atom_id res chain seq x y z
N MET A 1 -29.70 -24.23 1.74
CA MET A 1 -28.30 -24.39 2.16
C MET A 1 -28.09 -23.47 3.34
N LEU A 2 -27.77 -24.00 4.53
CA LEU A 2 -27.50 -23.18 5.71
C LEU A 2 -26.16 -22.48 5.51
N ILE A 3 -26.20 -21.15 5.37
CA ILE A 3 -25.01 -20.32 5.34
C ILE A 3 -24.53 -20.19 6.78
N SER A 4 -23.34 -20.71 7.08
CA SER A 4 -22.69 -20.45 8.36
C SER A 4 -22.20 -19.00 8.41
N THR A 5 -22.53 -18.29 9.49
CA THR A 5 -22.00 -16.95 9.75
C THR A 5 -20.78 -17.08 10.65
N VAL A 6 -19.65 -16.48 10.23
CA VAL A 6 -18.39 -16.48 10.97
C VAL A 6 -18.05 -15.05 11.37
N ASN A 7 -17.78 -14.84 12.66
CA ASN A 7 -17.35 -13.55 13.18
C ASN A 7 -16.05 -13.72 13.97
N ILE A 8 -14.94 -13.25 13.40
CA ILE A 8 -13.61 -13.31 14.02
C ILE A 8 -13.20 -11.88 14.33
N LYS A 9 -12.97 -11.57 15.61
CA LYS A 9 -12.56 -10.23 16.03
C LYS A 9 -11.47 -10.24 17.08
N ASN A 10 -10.54 -9.29 16.99
CA ASN A 10 -9.48 -9.07 17.99
C ASN A 10 -8.54 -10.28 18.19
N VAL A 11 -8.29 -11.05 17.13
CA VAL A 11 -7.43 -12.25 17.18
C VAL A 11 -6.05 -11.96 16.59
N LYS A 12 -5.00 -12.55 17.17
CA LYS A 12 -3.63 -12.48 16.66
C LYS A 12 -3.19 -13.83 16.12
N PHE A 13 -2.85 -13.87 14.83
CA PHE A 13 -2.28 -15.02 14.14
C PHE A 13 -0.77 -14.82 14.01
N LEU A 14 -0.03 -15.39 14.95
CA LEU A 14 1.43 -15.23 15.07
C LEU A 14 2.14 -16.50 14.61
N GLY A 15 2.55 -16.56 13.34
CA GLY A 15 3.31 -17.72 12.86
C GLY A 15 3.31 -17.90 11.36
N ILE A 16 4.12 -18.86 10.91
CA ILE A 16 4.26 -19.24 9.50
C ILE A 16 3.12 -20.20 9.14
N PHE A 17 1.93 -19.64 8.96
CA PHE A 17 0.78 -20.41 8.49
C PHE A 17 0.80 -20.52 6.97
N THR A 18 0.47 -21.69 6.43
CA THR A 18 0.13 -21.80 5.01
C THR A 18 -1.10 -20.94 4.70
N GLN A 19 -2.13 -21.05 5.54
CA GLN A 19 -3.33 -20.22 5.56
C GLN A 19 -3.68 -19.93 7.02
N ALA A 20 -3.66 -18.67 7.47
CA ALA A 20 -3.98 -18.36 8.86
C ALA A 20 -5.49 -18.47 9.14
N ILE A 21 -6.32 -18.04 8.18
CA ILE A 21 -7.76 -18.30 8.15
C ILE A 21 -8.11 -18.87 6.78
N ARG A 22 -8.93 -19.93 6.79
CA ARG A 22 -9.65 -20.41 5.61
C ARG A 22 -11.14 -20.38 5.89
N VAL A 23 -11.90 -19.61 5.12
CA VAL A 23 -13.35 -19.48 5.24
C VAL A 23 -14.01 -19.89 3.93
N LEU A 24 -14.87 -20.89 3.98
CA LEU A 24 -15.56 -21.43 2.80
C LEU A 24 -17.07 -21.33 3.01
N ASN A 25 -17.81 -20.93 1.99
CA ASN A 25 -19.28 -20.88 2.01
C ASN A 25 -19.88 -20.18 3.25
N THR A 26 -19.28 -19.06 3.67
CA THR A 26 -19.65 -18.34 4.90
C THR A 26 -19.87 -16.86 4.63
N SER A 27 -20.72 -16.25 5.45
CA SER A 27 -20.85 -14.79 5.55
C SER A 27 -20.37 -14.33 6.94
N GLY A 28 -20.39 -13.02 7.19
CA GLY A 28 -20.04 -12.45 8.50
C GLY A 28 -18.85 -11.51 8.40
N SER A 29 -17.91 -11.58 9.34
CA SER A 29 -16.81 -10.61 9.38
C SER A 29 -15.51 -11.10 10.02
N ILE A 30 -14.40 -10.52 9.54
CA ILE A 30 -13.06 -10.67 10.13
C ILE A 30 -12.55 -9.26 10.41
N GLN A 31 -12.45 -8.87 11.68
CA GLN A 31 -12.15 -7.48 12.05
C GLN A 31 -11.13 -7.32 13.18
N ASN A 32 -10.33 -6.26 13.14
CA ASN A 32 -9.37 -5.94 14.20
C ASN A 32 -8.39 -7.08 14.51
N CYS A 33 -8.09 -7.93 13.52
CA CYS A 33 -7.17 -9.04 13.67
C CYS A 33 -5.75 -8.63 13.25
N TYR A 34 -4.76 -9.34 13.79
CA TYR A 34 -3.36 -9.18 13.41
C TYR A 34 -2.83 -10.46 12.79
N PHE A 35 -2.29 -10.36 11.58
CA PHE A 35 -1.70 -11.48 10.84
C PHE A 35 -0.21 -11.22 10.67
N TYR A 36 0.62 -12.15 11.14
CA TYR A 36 2.07 -12.04 11.04
C TYR A 36 2.67 -13.25 10.36
N ALA A 37 3.54 -13.02 9.36
CA ALA A 37 4.38 -14.04 8.73
C ALA A 37 3.64 -15.19 8.03
N SER A 38 2.36 -15.02 7.72
CA SER A 38 1.56 -16.04 7.02
C SER A 38 1.85 -16.05 5.52
N SER A 39 1.84 -17.24 4.92
CA SER A 39 1.88 -17.37 3.46
C SER A 39 0.59 -16.82 2.85
N ILE A 40 -0.57 -17.19 3.36
CA ILE A 40 -1.84 -16.54 3.04
C ILE A 40 -2.50 -16.18 4.37
N ALA A 41 -2.79 -14.90 4.61
CA ALA A 41 -3.40 -14.50 5.88
C ALA A 41 -4.89 -14.86 5.93
N ILE A 42 -5.65 -14.50 4.89
CA ILE A 42 -7.07 -14.89 4.75
C ILE A 42 -7.26 -15.53 3.39
N ASN A 43 -7.77 -16.77 3.37
CA ASN A 43 -8.20 -17.46 2.18
C ASN A 43 -9.71 -17.70 2.20
N GLY A 44 -10.39 -17.20 1.17
CA GLY A 44 -11.83 -17.05 1.09
C GLY A 44 -12.32 -15.73 1.70
N PRO A 45 -13.65 -15.49 1.71
CA PRO A 45 -14.73 -16.42 1.33
C PRO A 45 -14.96 -16.58 -0.18
N GLU A 46 -15.32 -17.80 -0.53
CA GLU A 46 -15.83 -18.19 -1.85
C GLU A 46 -17.30 -17.75 -2.05
N TRP A 47 -17.76 -17.70 -3.29
CA TRP A 47 -19.11 -17.23 -3.64
C TRP A 47 -20.23 -17.90 -2.82
N THR A 48 -21.17 -17.09 -2.32
CA THR A 48 -22.38 -17.59 -1.64
C THR A 48 -23.62 -16.77 -2.03
N ASN A 49 -24.81 -17.33 -1.80
CA ASN A 49 -26.09 -16.59 -1.86
C ASN A 49 -26.31 -15.67 -0.63
N SER A 50 -25.24 -15.24 0.02
CA SER A 50 -25.27 -14.44 1.26
C SER A 50 -24.74 -13.03 0.99
N PRO A 51 -24.80 -12.11 1.96
CA PRO A 51 -24.07 -10.86 1.90
C PRO A 51 -22.55 -11.07 1.90
N PRO A 52 -21.76 -10.17 1.27
CA PRO A 52 -20.30 -10.29 1.22
C PRO A 52 -19.72 -10.22 2.63
N MET A 53 -18.65 -10.98 2.87
CA MET A 53 -17.96 -10.92 4.16
C MET A 53 -17.26 -9.58 4.30
N LEU A 54 -17.41 -8.97 5.46
CA LEU A 54 -16.68 -7.75 5.81
C LEU A 54 -15.32 -8.11 6.39
N ILE A 55 -14.25 -7.70 5.72
CA ILE A 55 -12.88 -7.82 6.21
C ILE A 55 -12.37 -6.40 6.46
N SER A 56 -12.24 -6.01 7.73
CA SER A 56 -11.92 -4.61 8.05
C SER A 56 -11.03 -4.40 9.26
N LYS A 57 -10.24 -3.32 9.28
CA LYS A 57 -9.42 -2.94 10.45
C LYS A 57 -8.38 -3.97 10.85
N ASN A 58 -7.99 -4.84 9.91
CA ASN A 58 -6.98 -5.85 10.16
C ASN A 58 -5.59 -5.31 9.81
N LEU A 59 -4.60 -5.79 10.55
CA LEU A 59 -3.19 -5.53 10.28
C LEU A 59 -2.53 -6.79 9.73
N PHE A 60 -2.02 -6.71 8.51
CA PHE A 60 -1.25 -7.74 7.84
C PHE A 60 0.21 -7.31 7.82
N TYR A 61 1.09 -8.05 8.52
CA TYR A 61 2.51 -7.71 8.60
C TYR A 61 3.39 -8.87 8.12
N ARG A 62 4.25 -8.59 7.13
CA ARG A 62 5.18 -9.57 6.54
C ARG A 62 4.48 -10.82 6.01
N VAL A 63 3.36 -10.65 5.32
CA VAL A 63 2.61 -11.75 4.72
C VAL A 63 3.02 -11.92 3.25
N ASN A 64 2.98 -13.14 2.71
CA ASN A 64 3.17 -13.31 1.27
C ASN A 64 1.92 -12.82 0.53
N HIS A 65 0.77 -13.41 0.88
CA HIS A 65 -0.53 -13.00 0.40
C HIS A 65 -1.39 -12.51 1.56
N GLY A 66 -2.00 -11.32 1.40
CA GLY A 66 -2.90 -10.75 2.40
C GLY A 66 -4.26 -11.44 2.40
N ILE A 67 -5.11 -11.08 1.45
CA ILE A 67 -6.47 -11.59 1.33
C ILE A 67 -6.66 -12.19 -0.05
N TYR A 68 -7.04 -13.47 -0.09
CA TYR A 68 -7.59 -14.13 -1.27
C TYR A 68 -9.08 -14.29 -1.02
N ALA A 69 -9.94 -13.63 -1.79
CA ALA A 69 -11.38 -13.70 -1.59
C ALA A 69 -12.09 -13.75 -2.94
N GLU A 70 -13.32 -14.26 -3.00
CA GLU A 70 -14.16 -14.14 -4.20
C GLU A 70 -15.32 -13.18 -3.95
N TYR A 71 -15.71 -13.04 -2.68
CA TYR A 71 -16.95 -12.38 -2.30
C TYR A 71 -16.81 -11.63 -0.98
N SER A 72 -16.21 -10.43 -1.02
CA SER A 72 -15.89 -9.66 0.18
C SER A 72 -15.86 -8.17 -0.02
N THR A 73 -16.15 -7.46 1.06
CA THR A 73 -15.94 -6.03 1.22
C THR A 73 -14.74 -5.83 2.14
N ILE A 74 -13.65 -5.28 1.60
CA ILE A 74 -12.35 -5.12 2.25
C ILE A 74 -12.14 -3.63 2.54
N ILE A 75 -12.26 -3.23 3.81
CA ILE A 75 -12.28 -1.80 4.20
C ILE A 75 -11.31 -1.51 5.34
N ASP A 76 -10.54 -0.42 5.27
CA ASP A 76 -9.78 0.08 6.42
C ASP A 76 -8.77 -0.94 6.96
N ASN A 77 -8.12 -1.72 6.09
CA ASN A 77 -7.06 -2.64 6.49
C ASN A 77 -5.68 -2.03 6.20
N SER A 78 -4.69 -2.47 6.97
CA SER A 78 -3.30 -2.09 6.82
C SER A 78 -2.46 -3.30 6.41
N PHE A 79 -1.86 -3.25 5.24
CA PHE A 79 -0.91 -4.24 4.74
C PHE A 79 0.48 -3.64 4.74
N ILE A 80 1.36 -4.17 5.57
CA ILE A 80 2.71 -3.69 5.77
C ILE A 80 3.69 -4.81 5.44
N ASP A 81 4.59 -4.55 4.50
CA ASP A 81 5.59 -5.50 4.02
C ASP A 81 4.96 -6.76 3.36
N THR A 82 3.99 -6.58 2.45
CA THR A 82 3.46 -7.70 1.66
C THR A 82 4.46 -8.16 0.60
N PHE A 83 4.66 -9.47 0.46
CA PHE A 83 5.68 -10.03 -0.45
C PHE A 83 5.16 -10.54 -1.80
N VAL A 84 3.87 -10.73 -1.99
CA VAL A 84 3.34 -11.16 -3.29
C VAL A 84 2.12 -10.30 -3.59
N GLU A 85 0.95 -10.66 -3.09
CA GLU A 85 -0.29 -9.92 -3.35
C GLU A 85 -0.96 -9.46 -2.06
N ALA A 86 -1.38 -8.21 -1.97
CA ALA A 86 -2.11 -7.78 -0.78
C ALA A 86 -3.57 -8.23 -0.82
N VAL A 87 -4.21 -8.07 -1.98
CA VAL A 87 -5.59 -8.47 -2.20
C VAL A 87 -5.71 -9.14 -3.57
N HIS A 88 -6.32 -10.32 -3.62
CA HIS A 88 -6.59 -11.07 -4.84
C HIS A 88 -8.06 -11.49 -4.87
N PHE A 89 -8.71 -11.27 -6.01
CA PHE A 89 -10.01 -11.84 -6.31
C PHE A 89 -9.96 -12.87 -7.43
N HIS A 90 -10.59 -14.03 -7.24
CA HIS A 90 -10.64 -15.02 -8.31
C HIS A 90 -11.52 -14.53 -9.47
N PRO A 91 -11.11 -14.78 -10.74
CA PRO A 91 -11.67 -14.10 -11.90
C PRO A 91 -13.05 -14.58 -12.34
N TRP A 92 -13.60 -15.61 -11.72
CA TRP A 92 -14.82 -16.29 -12.19
C TRP A 92 -16.10 -15.78 -11.55
N PHE A 93 -16.02 -14.96 -10.50
CA PHE A 93 -17.19 -14.51 -9.75
C PHE A 93 -17.02 -13.05 -9.30
N GLY A 94 -18.05 -12.21 -9.44
CA GLY A 94 -18.13 -10.99 -8.63
C GLY A 94 -18.92 -9.82 -9.22
N LYS A 95 -20.05 -9.52 -8.57
CA LYS A 95 -20.73 -8.20 -8.65
C LYS A 95 -20.63 -7.40 -7.34
N PHE A 96 -20.08 -7.97 -6.27
CA PHE A 96 -20.17 -7.40 -4.91
C PHE A 96 -18.83 -7.45 -4.16
N THR A 97 -17.75 -7.05 -4.84
CA THR A 97 -16.39 -7.09 -4.29
C THR A 97 -15.79 -5.70 -4.25
N ASP A 98 -15.57 -5.18 -3.06
CA ASP A 98 -15.14 -3.80 -2.89
C ASP A 98 -13.86 -3.74 -2.07
N VAL A 99 -12.93 -2.89 -2.48
CA VAL A 99 -11.69 -2.61 -1.76
C VAL A 99 -11.61 -1.11 -1.51
N ARG A 100 -11.85 -0.68 -0.27
CA ARG A 100 -11.92 0.75 0.08
C ARG A 100 -11.04 1.15 1.25
N ASN A 101 -10.42 2.32 1.20
CA ASN A 101 -9.73 2.90 2.37
C ASN A 101 -8.67 1.96 2.97
N ASN A 102 -7.96 1.17 2.15
CA ASN A 102 -6.88 0.33 2.66
C ASN A 102 -5.52 0.99 2.45
N PHE A 103 -4.64 0.81 3.42
CA PHE A 103 -3.23 1.12 3.30
C PHE A 103 -2.47 -0.12 2.84
N ILE A 104 -1.85 -0.09 1.67
CA ILE A 104 -1.24 -1.25 1.04
C ILE A 104 0.21 -0.98 0.66
N HIS A 105 1.15 -1.57 1.41
CA HIS A 105 2.57 -1.37 1.22
C HIS A 105 3.30 -2.68 0.93
N GLY A 106 3.82 -2.80 -0.30
CA GLY A 106 4.60 -3.93 -0.78
C GLY A 106 6.08 -3.85 -0.45
N ARG A 107 6.74 -5.02 -0.44
CA ARG A 107 8.21 -5.14 -0.42
C ARG A 107 8.80 -5.68 -1.73
N THR A 108 7.96 -6.15 -2.64
CA THR A 108 8.36 -7.04 -3.75
C THR A 108 7.81 -6.59 -5.10
N TYR A 109 8.01 -7.43 -6.12
CA TYR A 109 7.80 -7.17 -7.53
C TYR A 109 6.46 -7.70 -8.07
N ASP A 110 5.42 -7.83 -7.26
CA ASP A 110 4.16 -8.39 -7.77
C ASP A 110 3.01 -7.36 -7.70
N VAL A 111 1.80 -7.75 -7.32
CA VAL A 111 0.59 -6.93 -7.47
C VAL A 111 0.08 -6.41 -6.12
N GLY A 112 -0.30 -5.13 -6.03
CA GLY A 112 -0.99 -4.60 -4.85
C GLY A 112 -2.39 -5.18 -4.72
N ILE A 113 -3.26 -4.87 -5.68
CA ILE A 113 -4.64 -5.37 -5.75
C ILE A 113 -4.85 -6.08 -7.10
N ASN A 114 -5.28 -7.35 -7.05
CA ASN A 114 -5.46 -8.18 -8.24
C ASN A 114 -6.93 -8.54 -8.45
N GLN A 115 -7.41 -8.32 -9.68
CA GLN A 115 -8.64 -8.89 -10.22
C GLN A 115 -9.93 -8.51 -9.50
N VAL A 116 -10.04 -7.32 -8.89
CA VAL A 116 -11.30 -6.85 -8.28
C VAL A 116 -12.32 -6.50 -9.37
N PRO A 117 -13.51 -7.13 -9.45
CA PRO A 117 -14.47 -6.86 -10.52
C PRO A 117 -15.40 -5.66 -10.32
N ASN A 118 -15.53 -5.10 -9.10
CA ASN A 118 -16.47 -3.98 -8.84
C ASN A 118 -15.77 -2.65 -8.51
N THR A 119 -15.47 -2.36 -7.24
CA THR A 119 -14.95 -1.04 -6.85
C THR A 119 -13.61 -1.12 -6.12
N ILE A 120 -12.66 -0.27 -6.54
CA ILE A 120 -11.43 0.04 -5.82
C ILE A 120 -11.40 1.54 -5.56
N GLU A 121 -11.53 1.94 -4.30
CA GLU A 121 -11.79 3.35 -3.96
C GLU A 121 -11.01 3.84 -2.74
N ASN A 122 -10.45 5.05 -2.77
CA ASN A 122 -9.81 5.66 -1.60
C ASN A 122 -8.67 4.82 -0.97
N ASN A 123 -7.93 4.01 -1.74
CA ASN A 123 -6.79 3.26 -1.21
C ASN A 123 -5.47 4.02 -1.40
N ILE A 124 -4.46 3.67 -0.60
CA ILE A 124 -3.06 4.02 -0.86
C ILE A 124 -2.28 2.75 -1.15
N ILE A 125 -1.65 2.67 -2.32
CA ILE A 125 -0.95 1.46 -2.82
C ILE A 125 0.49 1.83 -3.17
N ILE A 126 1.46 1.17 -2.54
CA ILE A 126 2.86 1.58 -2.53
C ILE A 126 3.81 0.41 -2.81
N ASN A 127 4.83 0.64 -3.64
CA ASN A 127 6.02 -0.23 -3.76
C ASN A 127 5.73 -1.66 -4.28
N PHE A 128 4.83 -1.80 -5.26
CA PHE A 128 4.59 -3.04 -6.00
C PHE A 128 5.22 -2.99 -7.40
N ALA A 129 5.27 -4.09 -8.15
CA ALA A 129 5.53 -3.96 -9.59
C ALA A 129 4.31 -3.37 -10.30
N ARG A 130 3.13 -3.90 -9.98
CA ARG A 130 1.84 -3.46 -10.50
C ARG A 130 0.98 -2.99 -9.35
N GLY A 131 0.51 -1.74 -9.38
CA GLY A 131 -0.36 -1.22 -8.32
C GLY A 131 -1.67 -2.00 -8.27
N ILE A 132 -2.40 -2.00 -9.39
CA ILE A 132 -3.68 -2.69 -9.56
C ILE A 132 -3.63 -3.48 -10.87
N VAL A 133 -4.00 -4.76 -10.82
CA VAL A 133 -4.37 -5.54 -12.01
C VAL A 133 -5.90 -5.53 -12.12
N MET A 134 -6.42 -4.93 -13.19
CA MET A 134 -7.86 -4.68 -13.36
C MET A 134 -8.59 -5.78 -14.13
N GLN A 135 -9.90 -5.87 -13.89
CA GLN A 135 -10.84 -6.56 -14.77
C GLN A 135 -11.65 -5.54 -15.60
N PRO A 136 -12.26 -5.95 -16.72
CA PRO A 136 -13.24 -5.13 -17.42
C PRO A 136 -14.40 -4.73 -16.50
N GLY A 137 -14.80 -3.46 -16.55
CA GLY A 137 -15.93 -2.94 -15.77
C GLY A 137 -15.61 -2.50 -14.34
N THR A 138 -14.38 -2.72 -13.85
CA THR A 138 -13.97 -2.25 -12.52
C THR A 138 -13.95 -0.71 -12.46
N ARG A 139 -14.53 -0.13 -11.40
CA ARG A 139 -14.37 1.29 -11.05
C ARG A 139 -13.17 1.49 -10.15
N VAL A 140 -12.23 2.33 -10.57
CA VAL A 140 -11.02 2.69 -9.83
C VAL A 140 -11.02 4.20 -9.61
N THR A 141 -11.27 4.64 -8.38
CA THR A 141 -11.54 6.05 -8.09
C THR A 141 -10.87 6.51 -6.79
N ASN A 142 -10.41 7.74 -6.71
CA ASN A 142 -9.85 8.33 -5.48
C ASN A 142 -8.65 7.57 -4.88
N ASN A 143 -7.92 6.76 -5.64
CA ASN A 143 -6.76 6.04 -5.11
C ASN A 143 -5.48 6.85 -5.28
N ILE A 144 -4.52 6.65 -4.38
CA ILE A 144 -3.13 7.07 -4.59
C ILE A 144 -2.29 5.81 -4.85
N ILE A 145 -1.67 5.73 -6.02
CA ILE A 145 -0.77 4.64 -6.40
C ILE A 145 0.61 5.20 -6.64
N LEU A 146 1.61 4.66 -5.94
CA LEU A 146 2.95 5.23 -5.96
C LEU A 146 4.07 4.20 -5.92
N ASN A 147 5.16 4.55 -6.60
CA ASN A 147 6.36 3.74 -6.71
C ASN A 147 6.12 2.35 -7.32
N SER A 148 5.16 2.24 -8.26
CA SER A 148 4.98 1.01 -9.02
C SER A 148 6.12 0.85 -10.02
N ARG A 149 6.79 -0.30 -9.99
CA ARG A 149 8.03 -0.55 -10.76
C ARG A 149 7.77 -0.85 -12.24
N GLU A 150 6.60 -1.39 -12.58
CA GLU A 150 6.18 -1.64 -13.97
C GLU A 150 5.11 -0.62 -14.37
N CYS A 151 3.95 -0.66 -13.72
CA CYS A 151 2.84 0.25 -14.01
C CYS A 151 1.90 0.40 -12.81
N ALA A 152 1.21 1.53 -12.70
CA ALA A 152 0.21 1.73 -11.66
C ALA A 152 -1.02 0.84 -11.89
N ILE A 153 -1.47 0.76 -13.14
CA ILE A 153 -2.61 -0.03 -13.60
C ILE A 153 -2.11 -1.04 -14.63
N TYR A 154 -2.47 -2.31 -14.48
CA TYR A 154 -2.19 -3.35 -15.44
C TYR A 154 -3.52 -3.93 -15.95
N THR A 155 -3.65 -4.08 -17.26
CA THR A 155 -4.81 -4.72 -17.88
C THR A 155 -4.40 -5.74 -18.93
N THR A 156 -5.18 -6.82 -19.03
CA THR A 156 -5.05 -7.89 -20.03
C THR A 156 -6.13 -7.84 -21.10
N SER A 157 -7.10 -6.94 -20.98
CA SER A 157 -8.28 -6.85 -21.85
C SER A 157 -8.73 -5.40 -22.02
N SER A 158 -9.56 -5.14 -23.03
CA SER A 158 -10.07 -3.79 -23.25
C SER A 158 -10.87 -3.30 -22.06
N LEU A 159 -10.60 -2.07 -21.60
CA LEU A 159 -11.29 -1.47 -20.47
C LEU A 159 -12.38 -0.48 -20.93
N ASP A 160 -13.00 -0.73 -22.08
CA ASP A 160 -14.04 0.16 -22.67
C ASP A 160 -15.23 0.44 -21.72
N THR A 161 -15.38 -0.38 -20.66
CA THR A 161 -16.41 -0.24 -19.62
C THR A 161 -15.86 0.15 -18.24
N ALA A 162 -14.54 0.25 -18.05
CA ALA A 162 -13.96 0.63 -16.78
C ALA A 162 -14.02 2.15 -16.57
N VAL A 163 -14.19 2.56 -15.31
CA VAL A 163 -14.21 3.97 -14.92
C VAL A 163 -12.98 4.22 -14.05
N ILE A 164 -12.02 5.01 -14.54
CA ILE A 164 -10.76 5.26 -13.86
C ILE A 164 -10.54 6.76 -13.71
N ASN A 165 -11.08 7.34 -12.65
CA ASN A 165 -11.15 8.80 -12.47
C ASN A 165 -10.63 9.22 -11.10
N TYR A 166 -10.19 10.47 -10.96
CA TYR A 166 -9.80 11.06 -9.67
C TYR A 166 -8.71 10.28 -8.91
N ASN A 167 -7.82 9.59 -9.61
CA ASN A 167 -6.69 8.89 -9.00
C ASN A 167 -5.43 9.76 -9.07
N CYS A 168 -4.54 9.56 -8.10
CA CYS A 168 -3.18 10.09 -8.12
C CYS A 168 -2.19 8.98 -8.50
N PHE A 169 -1.44 9.18 -9.57
CA PHE A 169 -0.35 8.31 -9.99
C PHE A 169 0.98 9.05 -9.81
N TYR A 170 1.70 8.73 -8.73
CA TYR A 170 2.92 9.44 -8.36
C TYR A 170 4.15 8.52 -8.37
N ASN A 171 5.21 8.94 -9.08
CA ASN A 171 6.48 8.21 -9.16
C ASN A 171 6.35 6.72 -9.56
N ASN A 172 5.41 6.40 -10.46
CA ASN A 172 5.31 5.08 -11.07
C ASN A 172 6.09 5.06 -12.39
N THR A 173 6.68 3.93 -12.76
CA THR A 173 7.40 3.78 -14.05
C THR A 173 6.49 4.06 -15.25
N ALA A 174 5.25 3.60 -15.19
CA ALA A 174 4.20 3.91 -16.14
C ALA A 174 2.84 3.99 -15.43
N ILE A 175 1.87 4.65 -16.06
CA ILE A 175 0.48 4.61 -15.58
C ILE A 175 -0.15 3.27 -15.94
N SER A 176 0.01 2.84 -17.19
CA SER A 176 -0.57 1.60 -17.71
C SER A 176 0.41 0.81 -18.57
N ASN A 177 0.26 -0.52 -18.60
CA ASN A 177 0.94 -1.39 -19.58
C ASN A 177 0.38 -1.23 -21.00
N ASN A 178 -0.85 -0.72 -21.13
CA ASN A 178 -1.44 -0.40 -22.42
C ASN A 178 -2.38 0.80 -22.26
N THR A 179 -1.92 1.96 -22.70
CA THR A 179 -2.68 3.22 -22.62
C THR A 179 -3.78 3.34 -23.67
N ALA A 180 -3.80 2.49 -24.70
CA ALA A 180 -4.89 2.47 -25.69
C ALA A 180 -6.16 1.79 -25.17
N LEU A 181 -6.03 0.94 -24.14
CA LEU A 181 -7.14 0.28 -23.46
C LEU A 181 -7.63 1.10 -22.27
N PHE A 182 -7.24 2.37 -22.19
CA PHE A 182 -7.43 3.24 -21.05
C PHE A 182 -7.87 4.60 -21.59
N ASN A 183 -9.05 5.07 -21.20
CA ASN A 183 -9.43 6.46 -21.43
C ASN A 183 -9.26 7.21 -20.10
N PRO A 184 -8.08 7.81 -19.83
CA PRO A 184 -7.95 8.69 -18.70
C PRO A 184 -8.86 9.90 -18.92
N ASP A 185 -9.86 10.09 -18.07
CA ASP A 185 -10.47 11.41 -18.00
C ASP A 185 -9.43 12.43 -17.48
N THR A 186 -9.67 13.69 -17.78
CA THR A 186 -8.89 14.88 -17.41
C THR A 186 -8.69 15.09 -15.90
N THR A 187 -9.32 14.26 -15.06
CA THR A 187 -9.37 14.39 -13.60
C THR A 187 -8.33 13.52 -12.87
N ILE A 188 -7.33 13.01 -13.59
CA ILE A 188 -6.22 12.24 -13.04
C ILE A 188 -5.06 13.17 -12.66
N TYR A 189 -4.59 13.04 -11.42
CA TYR A 189 -3.47 13.82 -10.90
C TYR A 189 -2.16 13.12 -11.26
N TYR A 190 -1.63 13.44 -12.45
CA TYR A 190 -0.34 12.95 -12.91
C TYR A 190 0.80 13.64 -12.16
N ALA A 191 1.66 12.86 -11.51
CA ALA A 191 2.91 13.33 -10.91
C ALA A 191 2.81 14.44 -9.85
N SER A 192 1.60 14.76 -9.37
CA SER A 192 1.42 15.65 -8.23
C SER A 192 1.89 14.90 -6.98
N ASP A 193 2.91 15.44 -6.31
CA ASP A 193 3.32 14.92 -5.00
C ASP A 193 2.08 14.92 -4.10
N PRO A 194 1.70 13.77 -3.50
CA PRO A 194 0.61 13.72 -2.54
C PRO A 194 0.80 14.67 -1.35
N MET A 195 2.03 15.13 -1.10
CA MET A 195 2.40 15.98 0.03
C MET A 195 1.99 15.31 1.35
N PHE A 196 2.43 14.06 1.57
CA PHE A 196 2.18 13.37 2.84
C PHE A 196 2.97 13.98 4.00
N GLU A 197 2.33 14.07 5.17
CA GLU A 197 2.91 14.61 6.41
C GLU A 197 4.29 14.01 6.71
N ASN A 198 4.39 12.67 6.79
CA ASN A 198 5.67 11.99 7.02
C ASN A 198 5.63 10.52 6.60
N GLN A 199 5.92 10.27 5.32
CA GLN A 199 5.99 8.93 4.74
C GLN A 199 7.03 8.02 5.42
N ASP A 200 8.17 8.55 5.88
CA ASP A 200 9.23 7.75 6.51
C ASP A 200 8.77 7.15 7.86
N SER A 201 7.73 7.73 8.47
CA SER A 201 7.06 7.24 9.68
C SER A 201 5.75 6.48 9.43
N ASN A 202 5.44 6.15 8.16
CA ASN A 202 4.13 5.64 7.72
C ASN A 202 2.94 6.57 8.03
N ASN A 203 3.17 7.89 8.09
CA ASN A 203 2.11 8.88 8.18
C ASN A 203 1.77 9.42 6.79
N TYR A 204 0.61 9.00 6.29
CA TYR A 204 0.09 9.31 4.96
C TYR A 204 -1.06 10.31 4.98
N LEU A 205 -1.23 11.07 6.07
CA LEU A 205 -2.11 12.23 6.08
C LEU A 205 -1.62 13.25 5.05
N LEU A 206 -2.54 13.87 4.31
CA LEU A 206 -2.22 14.95 3.39
C LEU A 206 -1.83 16.21 4.18
N GLN A 207 -0.81 16.92 3.71
CA GLN A 207 -0.42 18.23 4.23
C GLN A 207 -1.28 19.34 3.63
N MET A 208 -1.24 20.51 4.27
CA MET A 208 -1.84 21.73 3.72
C MET A 208 -1.27 22.00 2.31
N PHE A 209 -2.15 22.46 1.41
CA PHE A 209 -1.87 22.71 -0.01
C PHE A 209 -1.67 21.48 -0.90
N SER A 210 -1.85 20.26 -0.40
CA SER A 210 -1.95 19.10 -1.28
C SER A 210 -3.08 19.29 -2.30
N LEU A 211 -2.78 19.08 -3.58
CA LEU A 211 -3.78 19.11 -4.65
C LEU A 211 -4.79 17.96 -4.57
N LEU A 212 -4.56 17.01 -3.66
CA LEU A 212 -5.42 15.85 -3.42
C LEU A 212 -6.53 16.13 -2.39
N ILE A 213 -6.52 17.32 -1.77
CA ILE A 213 -7.58 17.76 -0.86
C ILE A 213 -8.82 18.18 -1.66
N ASN A 214 -9.99 17.67 -1.30
CA ASN A 214 -11.28 17.93 -1.95
C ASN A 214 -11.28 17.70 -3.47
N ALA A 215 -10.48 16.75 -3.91
CA ALA A 215 -10.12 16.53 -5.31
C ALA A 215 -10.69 15.22 -5.90
N GLY A 216 -11.26 14.36 -5.06
CA GLY A 216 -11.83 13.07 -5.41
C GLY A 216 -13.12 13.15 -6.21
N ASP A 217 -13.86 12.05 -6.39
CA ASP A 217 -15.18 12.08 -7.02
C ASP A 217 -16.14 13.04 -6.27
N PRO A 218 -16.79 14.00 -6.96
CA PRO A 218 -17.72 14.94 -6.32
C PRO A 218 -18.97 14.30 -5.68
N ASN A 219 -19.29 13.06 -6.02
CA ASN A 219 -20.41 12.32 -5.44
C ASN A 219 -19.99 11.51 -4.20
N ILE A 220 -18.71 11.47 -3.87
CA ILE A 220 -18.18 10.85 -2.66
C ILE A 220 -17.84 11.98 -1.70
N LEU A 221 -18.41 11.92 -0.50
CA LEU A 221 -18.17 12.92 0.55
C LEU A 221 -17.27 12.37 1.64
N ASP A 222 -16.41 13.25 2.16
CA ASP A 222 -15.67 13.01 3.39
C ASP A 222 -16.62 13.06 4.61
N VAL A 223 -16.10 12.64 5.76
CA VAL A 223 -16.86 12.56 7.02
C VAL A 223 -17.41 13.92 7.47
N ASP A 224 -16.77 15.02 7.09
CA ASP A 224 -17.22 16.39 7.38
C ASP A 224 -18.16 16.96 6.30
N GLY A 225 -18.51 16.17 5.29
CA GLY A 225 -19.45 16.52 4.22
C GLY A 225 -18.83 17.29 3.06
N SER A 226 -17.50 17.53 3.07
CA SER A 226 -16.82 18.08 1.91
C SER A 226 -16.65 17.04 0.80
N ARG A 227 -16.23 17.49 -0.40
CA ARG A 227 -15.88 16.56 -1.49
C ARG A 227 -14.72 15.68 -1.04
N SER A 228 -14.75 14.40 -1.40
CA SER A 228 -13.74 13.44 -0.95
C SER A 228 -12.31 13.90 -1.25
N ASP A 229 -11.42 13.79 -0.27
CA ASP A 229 -9.99 13.75 -0.50
C ASP A 229 -9.61 12.50 -1.33
N VAL A 230 -8.55 12.57 -2.13
CA VAL A 230 -7.98 11.40 -2.83
C VAL A 230 -7.09 10.63 -1.86
N GLY A 231 -7.31 9.32 -1.73
CA GLY A 231 -6.51 8.40 -0.92
C GLY A 231 -7.19 7.90 0.36
N LEU A 232 -6.38 7.31 1.24
CA LEU A 232 -6.77 6.51 2.41
C LEU A 232 -7.75 7.18 3.35
N TYR A 233 -7.56 8.48 3.58
CA TYR A 233 -8.32 9.22 4.59
C TYR A 233 -9.52 9.97 4.01
N GLY A 234 -9.73 9.90 2.70
CA GLY A 234 -10.91 10.45 2.05
C GLY A 234 -12.08 9.47 2.00
N GLY A 235 -13.26 9.96 1.65
CA GLY A 235 -14.50 9.23 1.53
C GLY A 235 -15.17 8.91 2.88
N PRO A 236 -16.32 8.21 2.84
CA PRO A 236 -17.15 7.98 4.02
C PRO A 236 -16.52 7.04 5.07
N TYR A 237 -15.49 6.29 4.69
CA TYR A 237 -14.73 5.43 5.61
C TYR A 237 -13.38 6.04 6.02
N GLY A 238 -13.12 7.28 5.61
CA GLY A 238 -11.92 8.03 5.93
C GLY A 238 -11.96 8.68 7.31
N GLN A 239 -11.20 9.76 7.46
CA GLN A 239 -11.09 10.52 8.70
C GLN A 239 -10.95 12.01 8.37
N SER A 240 -11.68 12.87 9.09
CA SER A 240 -11.44 14.31 9.06
C SER A 240 -10.31 14.68 10.03
N TYR A 241 -9.40 15.54 9.57
CA TYR A 241 -8.24 16.01 10.33
C TYR A 241 -7.81 17.39 9.85
N VAL A 242 -7.02 18.09 10.68
CA VAL A 242 -6.49 19.42 10.32
C VAL A 242 -5.26 19.24 9.44
N TYR A 243 -5.29 19.79 8.24
CA TYR A 243 -4.13 19.84 7.35
C TYR A 243 -3.05 20.77 7.95
N LYS A 244 -1.84 20.23 8.12
CA LYS A 244 -0.71 21.00 8.65
C LYS A 244 0.11 21.61 7.52
N ASP A 245 0.43 22.90 7.64
CA ASP A 245 1.45 23.54 6.81
C ASP A 245 2.83 23.09 7.28
N LEU A 246 3.38 22.11 6.56
CA LEU A 246 4.70 21.55 6.83
C LEU A 246 5.67 22.01 5.75
N PRO A 247 6.94 22.28 6.11
CA PRO A 247 7.94 22.64 5.11
C PRO A 247 8.09 21.53 4.06
N PRO A 248 8.43 21.87 2.81
CA PRO A 248 8.70 20.88 1.78
C PRO A 248 9.69 19.84 2.27
N LYS A 249 9.50 18.57 1.88
CA LYS A 249 10.44 17.51 2.21
C LYS A 249 11.84 17.94 1.77
N LYS A 250 12.82 17.78 2.68
CA LYS A 250 14.22 18.06 2.35
C LYS A 250 14.58 17.24 1.11
N PRO A 251 15.17 17.85 0.07
CA PRO A 251 15.62 17.11 -1.10
C PRO A 251 16.56 15.98 -0.66
N LYS A 252 16.32 14.75 -1.14
CA LYS A 252 17.20 13.61 -0.90
C LYS A 252 18.41 13.73 -1.83
N PHE A 253 19.40 14.55 -1.48
CA PHE A 253 20.68 14.56 -2.16
C PHE A 253 21.63 13.58 -1.48
N THR A 254 22.10 12.57 -2.22
CA THR A 254 23.31 11.84 -1.83
C THR A 254 24.50 12.70 -2.23
N LEU A 255 25.18 13.30 -1.26
CA LEU A 255 26.52 13.83 -1.49
C LEU A 255 27.41 12.63 -1.85
N VAL A 256 27.65 12.42 -3.16
CA VAL A 256 28.74 11.57 -3.59
C VAL A 256 30.01 12.27 -3.14
N LYS A 257 30.55 11.86 -1.98
CA LYS A 257 31.95 12.15 -1.67
C LYS A 257 32.76 11.43 -2.74
N ASN A 258 33.10 12.12 -3.82
CA ASN A 258 34.15 11.68 -4.72
C ASN A 258 35.35 11.36 -3.83
N LYS A 259 35.78 10.11 -3.88
CA LYS A 259 36.92 9.58 -3.15
C LYS A 259 38.19 10.19 -3.77
N MET A 260 38.40 11.49 -3.55
CA MET A 260 39.64 12.22 -3.82
C MET A 260 40.67 11.97 -2.70
N GLU A 261 40.62 10.81 -2.05
CA GLU A 261 41.65 10.35 -1.12
C GLU A 261 42.55 9.32 -1.81
N LYS A 262 43.11 9.66 -2.97
CA LYS A 262 44.36 9.04 -3.45
C LYS A 262 45.08 9.80 -4.56
N LEU A 263 45.11 11.14 -4.54
CA LEU A 263 45.95 11.94 -5.44
C LEU A 263 46.45 13.22 -4.73
N ILE A 264 47.02 13.08 -3.53
CA ILE A 264 47.92 14.10 -2.96
C ILE A 264 49.22 13.42 -2.53
N SER A 265 49.92 12.90 -3.51
CA SER A 265 51.36 13.09 -3.64
C SER A 265 51.61 13.03 -5.14
N ILE A 266 51.70 14.20 -5.79
CA ILE A 266 52.86 14.68 -6.53
C ILE A 266 52.49 16.10 -6.98
N GLY A 267 53.36 17.06 -6.69
CA GLY A 267 53.55 18.26 -7.52
C GLY A 267 52.63 19.45 -7.24
N LYS A 268 53.26 20.59 -6.97
CA LYS A 268 52.65 21.93 -6.90
C LYS A 268 52.03 22.29 -8.26
N GLU A 269 50.76 22.68 -8.27
CA GLU A 269 50.16 23.81 -9.00
C GLU A 269 48.64 23.77 -8.81
N GLU A 270 48.03 24.93 -8.49
CA GLU A 270 46.58 25.05 -8.27
C GLU A 270 45.79 24.90 -9.59
N PRO A 271 44.77 24.04 -9.68
CA PRO A 271 43.82 24.12 -10.77
C PRO A 271 42.63 25.02 -10.38
N LYS A 272 42.42 26.06 -11.19
CA LYS A 272 41.16 26.83 -11.23
C LYS A 272 39.99 25.90 -11.55
N LEU A 273 38.96 25.94 -10.70
CA LEU A 273 37.68 25.24 -10.92
C LEU A 273 36.98 25.78 -12.18
N THR A 274 36.94 24.98 -13.25
CA THR A 274 36.02 25.17 -14.37
C THR A 274 35.11 23.95 -14.50
N SER A 275 33.83 24.19 -14.22
CA SER A 275 32.65 23.32 -14.40
C SER A 275 32.49 22.11 -13.48
N ILE A 276 31.32 22.04 -12.82
CA ILE A 276 30.79 20.87 -12.11
C ILE A 276 29.90 20.12 -13.12
N LEU A 277 30.29 18.91 -13.51
CA LEU A 277 29.51 18.03 -14.37
C LEU A 277 28.78 17.00 -13.50
N PHE A 278 27.44 17.04 -13.47
CA PHE A 278 26.63 16.09 -12.71
C PHE A 278 26.54 14.76 -13.47
N HIS A 279 27.08 13.68 -12.87
CA HIS A 279 26.87 12.31 -13.35
C HIS A 279 25.81 11.62 -12.50
N PHE A 280 24.81 11.03 -13.16
CA PHE A 280 23.80 10.17 -12.56
C PHE A 280 24.21 8.71 -12.75
N THR A 281 24.27 7.93 -11.68
CA THR A 281 24.44 6.47 -11.76
C THR A 281 23.52 5.78 -10.75
N GLU A 282 22.68 4.88 -11.25
CA GLU A 282 21.79 4.01 -10.48
C GLU A 282 22.53 2.78 -9.90
N ALA A 283 21.94 2.28 -8.80
CA ALA A 283 22.02 0.94 -8.22
C ALA A 283 23.31 0.53 -7.46
N GLU A 284 23.18 0.38 -6.13
CA GLU A 284 23.97 -0.59 -5.36
C GLU A 284 23.07 -1.39 -4.39
N THR A 285 23.09 -2.71 -4.57
CA THR A 285 22.61 -3.73 -3.62
C THR A 285 23.58 -3.86 -2.45
N LEU A 286 23.10 -3.66 -1.22
CA LEU A 286 23.86 -3.86 0.01
C LEU A 286 23.61 -5.26 0.59
N SER A 287 24.65 -6.08 0.63
CA SER A 287 24.72 -7.30 1.46
C SER A 287 25.20 -6.93 2.88
N LEU A 288 24.54 -7.46 3.90
CA LEU A 288 24.84 -7.21 5.31
C LEU A 288 25.49 -8.45 5.94
N SER A 289 26.72 -8.30 6.43
CA SER A 289 27.35 -9.22 7.40
C SER A 289 27.17 -8.67 8.84
N GLN A 290 26.93 -9.58 9.78
CA GLN A 290 26.84 -9.35 11.23
C GLN A 290 28.22 -8.86 11.76
N THR A 291 28.42 -8.13 12.87
CA THR A 291 27.78 -8.06 14.19
C THR A 291 28.46 -6.91 14.96
N THR A 292 27.77 -6.12 15.79
CA THR A 292 28.31 -5.65 17.09
C THR A 292 27.23 -5.00 17.98
N THR A 293 27.40 -5.17 19.29
CA THR A 293 26.48 -4.83 20.37
C THR A 293 26.90 -3.53 21.06
N THR A 294 25.96 -2.61 21.35
CA THR A 294 26.21 -1.54 22.33
C THR A 294 24.96 -1.21 23.16
N LYS A 295 25.23 -0.87 24.42
CA LYS A 295 24.40 -0.67 25.62
C LYS A 295 23.57 0.63 25.57
N TYR A 296 22.34 0.61 26.09
CA TYR A 296 21.36 1.72 26.05
C TYR A 296 21.22 2.42 27.41
N ILE A 297 21.05 3.75 27.40
CA ILE A 297 20.62 4.61 28.53
C ILE A 297 19.18 5.04 28.22
N PRO A 298 18.22 4.98 29.17
CA PRO A 298 16.81 5.13 28.86
C PRO A 298 16.35 6.59 28.99
N GLU A 299 15.74 7.15 27.95
CA GLU A 299 14.77 8.23 28.10
C GLU A 299 13.77 8.24 26.93
N LEU A 300 12.49 8.38 27.30
CA LEU A 300 11.22 8.42 26.56
C LEU A 300 11.23 8.16 25.03
N ILE A 301 10.57 7.08 24.59
CA ILE A 301 10.23 6.86 23.17
C ILE A 301 8.78 6.38 22.97
N HIS A 302 8.04 7.18 22.18
CA HIS A 302 6.75 6.91 21.54
C HIS A 302 6.80 5.64 20.66
N TYR A 303 5.70 4.86 20.68
CA TYR A 303 5.39 3.60 19.97
C TYR A 303 5.94 3.41 18.54
N SER A 304 7.26 3.27 18.36
CA SER A 304 7.87 3.04 17.03
C SER A 304 8.94 1.95 16.99
N GLN A 305 9.16 1.18 18.07
CA GLN A 305 10.04 0.01 18.03
C GLN A 305 9.54 -1.11 18.92
N ILE A 306 8.73 -2.01 18.35
CA ILE A 306 8.50 -3.33 18.93
C ILE A 306 9.40 -4.32 18.20
N ARG A 307 10.55 -4.65 18.80
CA ARG A 307 11.23 -5.94 18.59
C ARG A 307 10.93 -6.80 19.81
N PHE A 308 9.93 -7.67 19.75
CA PHE A 308 9.74 -8.68 20.79
C PHE A 308 10.71 -9.84 20.56
N LYS A 309 11.64 -10.02 21.50
CA LYS A 309 12.24 -11.32 21.81
C LYS A 309 11.39 -11.94 22.91
N THR A 310 10.52 -12.89 22.58
CA THR A 310 9.96 -13.81 23.58
C THR A 310 9.66 -15.15 22.93
N ARG A 311 10.44 -16.15 23.34
CA ARG A 311 10.09 -17.57 23.25
C ARG A 311 9.07 -17.81 24.37
N GLN A 312 7.84 -18.20 24.04
CA GLN A 312 6.90 -18.75 25.01
C GLN A 312 6.61 -20.19 24.60
N GLU A 313 6.95 -21.11 25.50
CA GLU A 313 6.46 -22.48 25.47
C GLU A 313 4.98 -22.47 25.86
N VAL A 314 4.15 -23.09 25.03
CA VAL A 314 2.75 -23.33 25.35
C VAL A 314 2.66 -24.70 26.02
N THR A 315 2.38 -24.72 27.31
CA THR A 315 1.98 -25.94 28.01
C THR A 315 0.48 -26.17 27.77
N VAL A 316 0.14 -27.28 27.13
CA VAL A 316 -1.23 -27.79 27.05
C VAL A 316 -1.56 -28.42 28.40
N ILE A 317 -2.58 -27.91 29.07
CA ILE A 317 -3.17 -28.57 30.24
C ILE A 317 -4.33 -29.40 29.70
N ASN A 318 -4.26 -30.73 29.91
CA ASN A 318 -5.27 -31.71 29.49
C ASN A 318 -6.62 -31.51 30.18
#